data_AF-A0A0F8YAU5-F1
#
_entry.id   AF-A0A0F8YAU5-F1
#
_cell.length_a   1.000
_cell.length_b   1.000
_cell.length_c   1.000
_cell.angle_alpha   90.00
_cell.angle_beta   90.00
_cell.angle_gamma   90.00
#
_symmetry.space_group_name_H-M   'P 1'
#
loop_
_entity.id
_entity.type
_entity.pdbx_description
1 polymer ?
#
loop_
_entity_poly.entity_id
_entity_poly.type
_entity_poly.pdbx_seq_one_letter_code
_entity_poly.pdbx_strand_id
1 'polypeptide(L)'
;SGHTTGRVSDPLLLLAPQSLHENCGRCHAEALSTYRQTSHSKVARFGDPQRPATCTTCHGDHAVKAVEDPKEPLTVARLVTICGRCHRGADEAFASEWLGHAALPSRSAGVYYAERFIVLLIAASLGFGLVHMNLDFVRRLADRRRRRGGNPR
;
A
#
# COMPACT_ATOMS: atom_id res chain seq x y z
N SER A 1 41.15 -10.64 5.74
CA SER A 1 40.24 -9.48 5.62
C SER A 1 38.81 -9.98 5.68
N GLY A 2 38.24 -10.04 6.88
CA GLY A 2 36.92 -10.63 7.11
C GLY A 2 35.82 -9.64 6.77
N HIS A 3 35.23 -9.77 5.58
CA HIS A 3 33.94 -9.16 5.29
C HIS A 3 32.87 -10.16 5.72
N THR A 4 32.21 -9.90 6.84
CA THR A 4 30.96 -10.59 7.17
C THR A 4 29.93 -10.15 6.14
N THR A 5 29.59 -11.03 5.20
CA THR A 5 28.43 -10.85 4.34
C THR A 5 27.19 -10.91 5.25
N GLY A 6 26.70 -9.73 5.64
CA GLY A 6 25.45 -9.62 6.38
C GLY A 6 24.36 -10.31 5.56
N ARG A 7 23.60 -11.21 6.20
CA ARG A 7 22.47 -11.85 5.53
C ARG A 7 21.46 -10.73 5.23
N VAL A 8 20.87 -10.72 4.04
CA VAL A 8 19.83 -9.74 3.65
C VAL A 8 18.63 -9.75 4.61
N SER A 9 18.50 -10.81 5.42
CA SER A 9 17.52 -10.96 6.50
C SER A 9 17.94 -10.39 7.86
N ASP A 10 19.09 -9.70 7.96
CA ASP A 10 19.54 -9.04 9.19
C ASP A 10 18.68 -7.78 9.47
N PRO A 11 17.90 -7.76 10.56
CA PRO A 11 17.00 -6.65 10.88
C PRO A 11 17.72 -5.35 11.24
N LEU A 12 19.04 -5.39 11.48
CA LEU A 12 19.84 -4.22 11.84
C LEU A 12 20.21 -3.35 10.63
N LEU A 13 20.00 -3.83 9.41
CA LEU A 13 20.18 -3.05 8.20
C LEU A 13 18.85 -2.32 7.89
N LEU A 14 18.61 -1.19 8.56
CA LEU A 14 17.42 -0.33 8.37
C LEU A 14 17.16 0.09 6.90
N LEU A 15 18.14 -0.08 6.01
CA LEU A 15 18.08 0.22 4.57
C LEU A 15 18.05 -1.03 3.67
N ALA A 16 18.25 -2.24 4.21
CA ALA A 16 18.30 -3.48 3.42
C ALA A 16 17.06 -3.71 2.55
N PRO A 17 15.83 -3.56 3.08
CA PRO A 17 14.64 -3.86 2.29
C PRO A 17 14.58 -2.99 1.02
N GLN A 18 14.82 -1.68 1.16
CA GLN A 18 14.74 -0.74 0.04
C GLN A 18 15.85 -0.99 -1.00
N SER A 19 17.09 -1.22 -0.56
CA SER A 19 18.19 -1.59 -1.45
C SER A 19 17.94 -2.90 -2.20
N LEU A 20 17.29 -3.86 -1.55
CA LEU A 20 16.92 -5.14 -2.15
C LEU A 20 15.86 -4.95 -3.25
N HIS A 21 14.82 -4.15 -2.99
CA HIS A 21 13.80 -3.85 -3.99
C HIS A 21 14.41 -3.17 -5.22
N GLU A 22 15.36 -2.25 -5.03
CA GLU A 22 16.03 -1.58 -6.14
C GLU A 22 16.92 -2.52 -6.97
N ASN A 23 17.63 -3.44 -6.32
CA ASN A 23 18.47 -4.43 -7.02
C ASN A 23 17.64 -5.32 -7.96
N CYS A 24 16.51 -5.85 -7.48
CA CYS A 24 15.58 -6.61 -8.32
C CYS A 24 14.92 -5.70 -9.38
N GLY A 25 14.57 -4.48 -8.98
CA GLY A 25 13.85 -3.50 -9.78
C GLY A 25 14.60 -2.95 -10.98
N ARG A 26 15.95 -3.03 -10.99
CA ARG A 26 16.77 -2.67 -12.16
C ARG A 26 16.43 -3.48 -13.40
N CYS A 27 16.03 -4.73 -13.23
CA CYS A 27 15.60 -5.62 -14.31
C CYS A 27 14.08 -5.83 -14.30
N HIS A 28 13.44 -5.85 -13.14
CA HIS A 28 11.99 -6.06 -12.98
C HIS A 28 11.24 -4.77 -12.67
N ALA A 29 11.34 -3.78 -13.55
CA ALA A 29 10.78 -2.44 -13.31
C ALA A 29 9.26 -2.45 -13.11
N GLU A 30 8.52 -3.23 -13.90
CA GLU A 30 7.06 -3.32 -13.79
C GLU A 30 6.64 -3.97 -12.47
N ALA A 31 7.23 -5.11 -12.12
CA ALA A 31 6.96 -5.79 -10.85
C ALA A 31 7.32 -4.91 -9.64
N LEU A 32 8.41 -4.14 -9.71
CA LEU A 32 8.75 -3.15 -8.68
C LEU A 32 7.65 -2.08 -8.57
N SER A 33 7.14 -1.60 -9.70
CA SER A 33 6.15 -0.52 -9.73
C SER A 33 4.81 -0.92 -9.10
N THR A 34 4.37 -2.15 -9.33
CA THR A 34 3.13 -2.72 -8.76
C THR A 34 3.35 -3.13 -7.31
N TYR A 35 4.49 -3.76 -6.98
CA TYR A 35 4.85 -4.06 -5.59
C TYR A 35 4.89 -2.80 -4.71
N ARG A 36 5.41 -1.68 -5.22
CA ARG A 36 5.44 -0.38 -4.50
C ARG A 36 4.07 0.16 -4.11
N GLN A 37 3.00 -0.30 -4.76
CA GLN A 37 1.63 0.11 -4.46
C GLN A 37 1.00 -0.74 -3.34
N THR A 38 1.60 -1.89 -3.02
CA THR A 38 1.12 -2.82 -1.99
C THR A 38 1.35 -2.30 -0.58
N SER A 39 0.56 -2.81 0.37
CA SER A 39 0.74 -2.53 1.79
C SER A 39 2.11 -2.98 2.30
N HIS A 40 2.64 -4.11 1.81
CA HIS A 40 3.97 -4.60 2.19
C HIS A 40 5.08 -3.59 1.86
N SER A 41 5.03 -2.97 0.67
CA SER A 41 6.00 -1.91 0.32
C SER A 41 5.79 -0.63 1.11
N LYS A 42 4.54 -0.22 1.36
CA LYS A 42 4.25 0.97 2.18
C LYS A 42 4.77 0.83 3.60
N VAL A 43 4.58 -0.34 4.23
CA VAL A 43 5.14 -0.65 5.55
C VAL A 43 6.67 -0.66 5.50
N ALA A 44 7.28 -1.23 4.46
CA ALA A 44 8.74 -1.19 4.29
C ALA A 44 9.32 0.23 4.16
N ARG A 45 8.52 1.17 3.64
CA ARG A 45 8.96 2.57 3.40
C ARG A 45 8.68 3.51 4.55
N PHE A 46 7.53 3.36 5.21
CA PHE A 46 7.00 4.34 6.17
C PHE A 46 6.66 3.75 7.54
N GLY A 47 6.70 2.41 7.68
CA GLY A 47 6.33 1.71 8.91
C GLY A 47 7.54 1.12 9.63
N ASP A 48 7.30 0.07 10.40
CA ASP A 48 8.34 -0.72 11.06
C ASP A 48 9.11 -1.55 10.00
N PRO A 49 10.39 -1.24 9.73
CA PRO A 49 11.18 -1.94 8.72
C PRO A 49 11.57 -3.35 9.13
N GLN A 50 11.26 -3.79 10.35
CA GLN A 50 11.77 -5.04 10.89
C GLN A 50 11.25 -6.28 10.14
N ARG A 51 10.05 -6.27 9.52
CA ARG A 51 9.46 -7.46 8.86
C ARG A 51 8.50 -7.23 7.67
N PRO A 52 8.73 -6.28 6.74
CA PRO A 52 7.93 -6.25 5.52
C PRO A 52 8.22 -7.48 4.64
N ALA A 53 7.21 -8.01 3.95
CA ALA A 53 7.45 -9.00 2.91
C ALA A 53 8.20 -8.34 1.74
N THR A 54 9.38 -8.84 1.40
CA THR A 54 10.23 -8.39 0.30
C THR A 54 10.17 -9.34 -0.89
N CYS A 55 10.87 -9.00 -1.98
CA CYS A 55 11.04 -9.89 -3.13
C CYS A 55 11.55 -11.28 -2.69
N THR A 56 12.56 -11.31 -1.80
CA THR A 56 13.21 -12.56 -1.41
C THR A 56 12.44 -13.35 -0.36
N THR A 57 11.61 -12.72 0.47
CA THR A 57 10.77 -13.47 1.42
C THR A 57 9.68 -14.28 0.71
N CYS A 58 9.25 -13.82 -0.47
CA CYS A 58 8.26 -14.50 -1.30
C CYS A 58 8.90 -15.43 -2.34
N HIS A 59 9.89 -14.95 -3.08
CA HIS A 59 10.51 -15.69 -4.20
C HIS A 59 11.77 -16.49 -3.83
N GLY A 60 12.32 -16.29 -2.63
CA GLY A 60 13.64 -16.81 -2.26
C GLY A 60 14.79 -15.89 -2.71
N ASP A 61 16.02 -16.31 -2.47
CA ASP A 61 17.23 -15.53 -2.75
C ASP A 61 17.95 -16.02 -4.02
N HIS A 62 19.02 -16.80 -3.89
CA HIS A 62 19.94 -17.17 -4.97
C HIS A 62 19.39 -18.26 -5.89
N ALA A 63 18.38 -19.00 -5.45
CA ALA A 63 17.72 -20.07 -6.20
C ALA A 63 16.28 -19.71 -6.57
N VAL A 64 16.02 -18.43 -6.89
CA VAL A 64 14.71 -17.98 -7.35
C VAL A 64 14.29 -18.71 -8.63
N LYS A 65 13.08 -19.25 -8.62
CA LYS A 65 12.46 -19.93 -9.76
C LYS A 65 11.41 -19.04 -10.39
N ALA A 66 11.15 -19.26 -11.68
CA ALA A 66 10.01 -18.66 -12.35
C ALA A 66 8.71 -19.09 -11.67
N VAL A 67 7.73 -18.18 -11.61
CA VAL A 67 6.41 -18.44 -11.01
C VAL A 67 5.66 -19.52 -11.80
N GLU A 68 5.99 -19.63 -13.08
CA GLU A 68 5.46 -20.57 -14.06
C GLU A 68 6.25 -21.89 -14.12
N ASP A 69 7.30 -22.06 -13.30
CA ASP A 69 8.09 -23.31 -13.30
C ASP A 69 7.16 -24.49 -12.91
N PRO A 70 6.95 -25.48 -13.80
CA PRO A 70 6.05 -26.59 -13.53
C PRO A 70 6.52 -27.48 -12.37
N LYS A 71 7.80 -27.41 -11.99
CA LYS A 71 8.34 -28.15 -10.83
C LYS A 71 7.97 -27.49 -9.50
N GLU A 72 7.75 -26.17 -9.48
CA GLU A 72 7.42 -25.41 -8.29
C GLU A 72 6.44 -24.26 -8.59
N PRO A 73 5.21 -24.58 -9.04
CA PRO A 73 4.24 -23.56 -9.38
C PRO A 73 3.81 -22.77 -8.13
N LEU A 74 3.55 -21.48 -8.33
CA LEU A 74 2.94 -20.65 -7.30
C LEU A 74 1.44 -20.97 -7.20
N THR A 75 1.08 -21.87 -6.29
CA THR A 75 -0.31 -22.21 -6.00
C THR A 75 -0.84 -21.40 -4.80
N VAL A 76 -2.16 -21.27 -4.70
CA VAL A 76 -2.82 -20.63 -3.54
C VAL A 76 -2.40 -21.32 -2.23
N ALA A 77 -2.32 -22.64 -2.19
CA ALA A 77 -1.84 -23.39 -1.03
C ALA A 77 -0.39 -23.03 -0.64
N ARG A 78 0.50 -22.79 -1.62
CA ARG A 78 1.87 -22.32 -1.37
C ARG A 78 1.87 -20.88 -0.84
N LEU A 79 0.99 -20.03 -1.34
CA LEU A 79 0.79 -18.68 -0.82
C LEU A 79 0.33 -18.69 0.64
N VAL A 80 -0.63 -19.54 1.00
CA VAL A 80 -1.05 -19.73 2.40
C VAL A 80 0.16 -20.03 3.30
N THR A 81 1.07 -20.90 2.85
CA THR A 81 2.29 -21.23 3.60
C THR A 81 3.23 -20.03 3.74
N ILE A 82 3.41 -19.23 2.69
CA ILE A 82 4.29 -18.04 2.70
C ILE A 82 3.67 -16.92 3.56
N CYS A 83 2.42 -16.59 3.31
CA CYS A 83 1.65 -15.59 4.06
C CYS A 83 1.55 -15.96 5.54
N GLY A 84 1.35 -17.24 5.85
CA GLY A 84 1.25 -17.80 7.19
C GLY A 84 2.50 -17.61 8.06
N ARG A 85 3.66 -17.32 7.46
CA ARG A 85 4.90 -16.98 8.21
C ARG A 85 4.73 -15.72 9.04
N CYS A 86 3.88 -14.79 8.59
CA CYS A 86 3.61 -13.53 9.27
C CYS A 86 2.13 -13.38 9.67
N HIS A 87 1.20 -13.75 8.78
CA HIS A 87 -0.24 -13.69 9.01
C HIS A 87 -0.75 -15.01 9.60
N ARG A 88 -0.73 -15.12 10.94
CA ARG A 88 -1.27 -16.30 11.63
C ARG A 88 -2.73 -16.51 11.25
N GLY A 89 -3.07 -17.72 10.81
CA GLY A 89 -4.42 -18.06 10.36
C GLY A 89 -4.75 -17.64 8.93
N ALA A 90 -3.74 -17.26 8.12
CA ALA A 90 -3.94 -17.11 6.68
C ALA A 90 -4.52 -18.40 6.09
N ASP A 91 -5.62 -18.28 5.35
CA ASP A 91 -6.30 -19.35 4.65
C ASP A 91 -6.30 -19.08 3.13
N GLU A 92 -6.87 -19.99 2.36
CA GLU A 92 -6.89 -19.86 0.90
C GLU A 92 -7.68 -18.63 0.45
N ALA A 93 -8.75 -18.26 1.14
CA ALA A 93 -9.53 -17.06 0.83
C ALA A 93 -8.65 -15.80 0.98
N PHE A 94 -7.93 -15.68 2.09
CA PHE A 94 -6.98 -14.60 2.32
C PHE A 94 -5.86 -14.57 1.26
N ALA A 95 -5.28 -15.73 0.95
CA ALA A 95 -4.19 -15.82 -0.01
C ALA A 95 -4.64 -15.56 -1.46
N SER A 96 -5.87 -15.94 -1.82
CA SER A 96 -6.41 -15.80 -3.19
C SER A 96 -6.73 -14.36 -3.58
N GLU A 97 -6.98 -13.48 -2.61
CA GLU A 97 -7.19 -12.04 -2.84
C GLU A 97 -5.90 -11.35 -3.34
N TRP A 98 -4.74 -11.93 -3.06
CA TRP A 98 -3.47 -11.39 -3.53
C TRP A 98 -3.25 -11.72 -5.01
N LEU A 99 -3.58 -10.79 -5.89
CA LEU A 99 -3.37 -10.85 -7.34
C LEU A 99 -1.88 -10.74 -7.78
N GLY A 100 -0.94 -10.94 -6.85
CA GLY A 100 0.48 -10.81 -7.12
C GLY A 100 0.93 -9.36 -7.31
N HIS A 101 1.92 -9.19 -8.19
CA HIS A 101 2.38 -7.89 -8.69
C HIS A 101 2.07 -7.73 -10.18
N ALA A 102 1.10 -8.47 -10.71
CA ALA A 102 0.64 -8.30 -12.08
C ALA A 102 0.01 -6.92 -12.25
N ALA A 103 0.30 -6.25 -13.36
CA ALA A 103 -0.51 -5.09 -13.75
C ALA A 103 -1.94 -5.59 -13.94
N LEU A 104 -2.88 -5.02 -13.18
CA LEU A 104 -4.30 -5.32 -13.35
C LEU A 104 -4.64 -5.17 -14.84
N PRO A 105 -5.45 -6.08 -15.42
CA PRO A 105 -5.85 -5.99 -16.82
C PRO A 105 -6.42 -4.60 -17.10
N SER A 106 -6.21 -4.11 -18.33
CA SER A 106 -6.59 -2.75 -18.75
C SER A 106 -7.96 -2.38 -18.18
N ARG A 107 -8.01 -1.30 -17.38
CA ARG A 107 -9.27 -0.82 -16.77
C ARG A 107 -10.33 -0.76 -17.87
N SER A 108 -11.39 -1.55 -17.73
CA SER A 108 -12.52 -1.47 -18.65
C SER A 108 -13.09 -0.06 -18.59
N ALA A 109 -13.66 0.43 -19.70
CA ALA A 109 -14.26 1.77 -19.74
C ALA A 109 -15.26 1.96 -18.58
N GLY A 110 -16.01 0.91 -18.22
CA GLY A 110 -16.92 0.92 -17.08
C GLY A 110 -16.24 1.18 -15.73
N VAL A 111 -15.14 0.49 -15.43
CA VAL A 111 -14.38 0.70 -14.18
C VAL A 111 -13.81 2.12 -14.12
N TYR A 112 -13.34 2.65 -15.26
CA TYR A 112 -12.82 4.02 -15.34
C TYR A 112 -13.90 5.05 -14.97
N TYR A 113 -15.08 5.00 -15.60
CA TYR A 113 -16.14 5.96 -15.31
C TYR A 113 -16.69 5.79 -13.89
N ALA A 114 -16.80 4.56 -13.39
CA ALA A 114 -17.26 4.30 -12.02
C ALA A 114 -16.30 4.90 -10.97
N GLU A 115 -15.00 4.71 -11.13
CA GLU A 115 -14.00 5.31 -10.25
C GLU A 115 -14.05 6.85 -10.30
N ARG A 116 -14.14 7.43 -11.50
CA ARG A 116 -14.23 8.89 -11.66
C ARG A 116 -15.51 9.45 -11.03
N PHE A 117 -16.63 8.76 -11.18
CA PHE A 117 -17.89 9.15 -10.56
C PHE A 117 -17.78 9.16 -9.03
N ILE A 118 -17.24 8.10 -8.42
CA ILE A 118 -17.08 8.00 -6.96
C ILE A 118 -16.14 9.10 -6.45
N VAL A 119 -15.00 9.32 -7.11
CA VAL A 119 -14.05 10.35 -6.71
C VAL A 119 -14.66 11.75 -6.78
N LEU A 120 -15.42 12.05 -7.85
CA LEU A 120 -16.13 13.32 -7.99
C LEU A 120 -17.21 13.48 -6.91
N LEU A 121 -17.94 12.42 -6.58
CA LEU A 121 -18.96 12.43 -5.54
C LEU A 121 -18.36 12.68 -4.16
N ILE A 122 -17.24 12.03 -3.83
CA ILE A 122 -16.51 12.26 -2.58
C ILE A 122 -16.01 13.71 -2.51
N ALA A 123 -15.38 14.20 -3.58
CA ALA A 123 -14.86 15.57 -3.63
C ALA A 123 -15.99 16.61 -3.50
N ALA A 124 -17.12 16.40 -4.17
CA ALA A 124 -18.28 17.27 -4.07
C ALA A 124 -18.88 17.27 -2.65
N SER A 125 -19.00 16.10 -2.03
CA SER A 125 -19.55 15.96 -0.68
C SER A 125 -18.66 16.65 0.37
N LEU A 126 -17.34 16.44 0.30
CA LEU A 126 -16.38 17.10 1.17
C LEU A 126 -16.35 18.62 0.93
N GLY A 127 -16.40 19.05 -0.34
CA GLY A 127 -16.45 20.46 -0.71
C GLY A 127 -17.70 21.15 -0.17
N PHE A 128 -18.87 20.54 -0.34
CA PHE A 128 -20.13 21.04 0.21
C PHE A 128 -20.09 21.15 1.73
N GLY A 129 -19.60 20.10 2.42
CA GLY A 129 -19.47 20.11 3.88
C GLY A 129 -18.55 21.23 4.38
N LEU A 130 -17.41 21.43 3.72
CA LEU A 130 -16.49 22.53 4.05
C LEU A 130 -17.13 23.89 3.82
N VAL A 131 -17.80 24.10 2.69
CA VAL A 131 -18.50 25.37 2.41
C VAL A 131 -19.59 25.63 3.45
N HIS A 132 -20.41 24.62 3.76
CA HIS A 132 -21.47 24.73 4.75
C HIS A 132 -20.91 25.09 6.13
N MET A 133 -19.87 24.38 6.59
CA MET A 133 -19.24 24.62 7.88
C MET A 133 -18.65 26.03 7.99
N ASN A 134 -17.95 26.49 6.94
CA ASN A 134 -17.36 27.82 6.93
C ASN A 134 -18.42 28.93 6.89
N LEU A 135 -19.48 28.77 6.10
CA LEU A 135 -20.59 29.73 6.05
C LEU A 135 -21.32 29.81 7.39
N ASP A 136 -21.59 28.69 8.04
CA ASP A 136 -22.22 28.65 9.36
C ASP A 136 -21.31 29.30 10.42
N PHE A 137 -20.01 29.02 10.39
CA PHE A 137 -19.03 29.63 11.28
C PHE A 137 -19.00 31.16 11.14
N VAL A 138 -18.96 31.68 9.90
CA VAL A 138 -18.99 33.13 9.62
C VAL A 138 -20.30 33.76 10.09
N ARG A 139 -21.45 33.12 9.85
CA ARG A 139 -22.76 33.58 10.34
C ARG A 139 -22.77 33.68 11.86
N ARG A 140 -22.31 32.65 12.57
CA ARG A 140 -22.22 32.64 14.03
C ARG A 140 -21.29 33.73 14.58
N LEU A 141 -20.18 34.01 13.89
CA LEU A 141 -19.26 35.10 14.24
C LEU A 141 -19.90 36.48 14.06
N ALA A 142 -20.61 36.69 12.95
CA ALA A 142 -21.34 37.93 12.68
C ALA A 142 -22.44 38.17 13.71
N ASP A 143 -23.21 37.14 14.07
CA ASP A 143 -24.28 37.22 15.08
C ASP A 143 -23.72 37.53 16.47
N ARG A 144 -22.61 36.89 16.87
CA ARG A 144 -21.92 37.21 18.13
C ARG A 144 -21.43 38.67 18.18
N ARG A 145 -20.92 39.20 17.06
CA ARG A 145 -20.52 40.62 16.96
C ARG A 145 -21.72 41.57 17.07
N ARG A 146 -22.83 41.28 16.38
CA ARG A 146 -24.07 42.07 16.47
C ARG A 146 -24.63 42.12 17.89
N ARG A 147 -24.68 40.97 18.59
CA ARG A 147 -25.16 40.90 19.99
C ARG A 147 -24.27 41.67 20.98
N ARG A 148 -22.95 41.72 20.76
CA ARG A 148 -22.03 42.51 21.59
C ARG A 148 -22.12 44.02 21.31
N GLY A 149 -22.37 44.43 20.07
CA GLY A 149 -22.51 45.85 19.69
C GLY A 149 -23.88 46.47 19.97
N GLY A 150 -24.93 45.65 20.10
CA GLY A 150 -26.30 46.09 20.36
C GLY A 150 -26.69 46.21 21.84
N ASN A 151 -25.74 46.14 22.78
CA ASN A 151 -25.99 46.36 24.20
C ASN A 151 -25.40 47.71 24.64
N PRO A 152 -26.08 48.85 24.37
CA PRO A 152 -25.79 50.09 25.08
C PRO A 152 -26.24 49.93 26.54
N ARG A 153 -25.32 50.16 27.48
CA ARG A 153 -25.67 50.41 28.88
C ARG A 153 -26.48 51.69 29.01
#